data_AF-A0A834EKI5-F1
#
_entry.id   AF-A0A834EKI5-F1
#
_cell.length_a   1.000
_cell.length_b   1.000
_cell.length_c   1.000
_cell.angle_alpha   90.00
_cell.angle_beta   90.00
_cell.angle_gamma   90.00
#
_symmetry.space_group_name_H-M   'P 1'
#
loop_
_entity.id
_entity.type
_entity.pdbx_description
1 polymer ?
#
loop_
_entity_poly.entity_id
_entity_poly.type
_entity_poly.pdbx_seq_one_letter_code
_entity_poly.pdbx_strand_id
1 'polypeptide(L)'
;MVFNREAIRRLLTSKCRCYSNDAPDDMVLGMCFSGLGVPVTHSPLFHQARPVDYPEDYLSHQVPISFHKHWNIDPVKVYVTWLAPSEEDKSRPQTQKGFKEEL
;
A
#
# COMPACT_ATOMS: atom_id res chain seq x y z
N MET A 1 0.81 -3.14 2.03
CA MET A 1 2.13 -3.03 1.36
C MET A 1 1.95 -3.30 -0.13
N VAL A 2 2.70 -2.64 -0.99
CA VAL A 2 2.72 -2.90 -2.44
C VAL A 2 4.17 -3.06 -2.86
N PHE A 3 4.44 -4.05 -3.70
CA PHE A 3 5.79 -4.34 -4.18
C PHE A 3 5.82 -4.30 -5.70
N ASN A 4 6.89 -3.76 -6.26
CA ASN A 4 7.15 -3.91 -7.69
C ASN A 4 7.73 -5.31 -7.97
N ARG A 5 7.62 -5.76 -9.22
CA ARG A 5 8.05 -7.10 -9.63
C ARG A 5 9.55 -7.34 -9.39
N GLU A 6 10.39 -6.33 -9.60
CA GLU A 6 11.84 -6.49 -9.50
C GLU A 6 12.30 -6.67 -8.04
N ALA A 7 11.74 -5.90 -7.10
CA ALA A 7 11.99 -6.05 -5.68
C ALA A 7 11.67 -7.48 -5.21
N ILE A 8 10.55 -8.05 -5.66
CA ILE A 8 10.19 -9.44 -5.34
C ILE A 8 11.16 -10.44 -5.95
N ARG A 9 11.61 -10.25 -7.20
CA ARG A 9 12.62 -11.14 -7.80
C ARG A 9 13.91 -11.13 -6.98
N ARG A 10 14.39 -9.96 -6.56
CA ARG A 10 15.57 -9.82 -5.69
C ARG A 10 15.38 -10.46 -4.32
N LEU A 11 14.19 -10.35 -3.74
CA LEU A 11 13.85 -11.00 -2.47
C LEU A 11 13.91 -12.53 -2.60
N LEU A 12 13.30 -13.10 -3.64
CA LEU A 12 13.23 -14.55 -3.86
C LEU A 12 14.59 -15.18 -4.19
N THR A 13 15.50 -14.45 -4.82
CA THR A 13 16.87 -14.92 -5.10
C THR A 13 17.83 -14.69 -3.93
N SER A 14 17.39 -13.99 -2.88
CA SER A 14 18.17 -13.76 -1.67
C SER A 14 18.14 -14.95 -0.71
N LYS A 15 18.83 -14.82 0.42
CA LYS A 15 18.76 -15.78 1.53
C LYS A 15 17.72 -15.39 2.60
N CYS A 16 16.82 -14.44 2.28
CA CYS A 16 15.78 -14.00 3.20
C CYS A 16 14.86 -15.17 3.57
N ARG A 17 14.58 -15.30 4.87
CA ARG A 17 13.65 -16.28 5.44
C ARG A 17 13.20 -15.81 6.81
N CYS A 18 11.98 -16.20 7.21
CA CYS A 18 11.52 -16.02 8.58
C CYS A 18 12.42 -16.80 9.54
N TYR A 19 12.74 -16.20 10.69
CA TYR A 19 13.60 -16.82 11.70
C TYR A 19 12.82 -17.77 12.64
N SER A 20 11.50 -17.67 12.65
CA SER A 20 10.57 -18.56 13.33
C SER A 20 9.20 -18.52 12.64
N ASN A 21 8.32 -19.47 12.98
CA ASN A 21 6.94 -19.48 12.46
C ASN A 21 6.10 -18.31 12.98
N ASP A 22 6.43 -17.79 14.17
CA ASP A 22 5.74 -16.65 14.78
C ASP A 22 6.45 -15.31 14.50
N ALA A 23 7.39 -15.30 13.55
CA ALA A 23 8.07 -14.06 13.17
C ALA A 23 7.06 -13.10 12.50
N PRO A 24 7.10 -11.79 12.80
CA PRO A 24 6.26 -10.81 12.15
C PRO A 24 6.73 -10.60 10.70
N ASP A 25 5.92 -11.08 9.75
CA ASP A 25 6.23 -11.09 8.32
C ASP A 25 6.60 -9.71 7.76
N ASP A 26 5.88 -8.66 8.16
CA ASP A 26 6.09 -7.29 7.69
C ASP A 26 7.45 -6.72 8.14
N MET A 27 7.84 -6.99 9.39
CA MET A 27 9.17 -6.63 9.90
C MET A 27 10.27 -7.44 9.21
N VAL A 28 10.07 -8.73 8.99
CA VAL A 28 11.04 -9.59 8.27
C VAL A 28 11.23 -9.11 6.84
N LEU A 29 10.14 -8.81 6.12
CA LEU A 29 10.20 -8.24 4.78
C LEU A 29 10.96 -6.91 4.78
N GLY A 30 10.69 -6.02 5.74
CA GLY A 30 11.42 -4.76 5.90
C GLY A 30 12.92 -4.95 6.09
N MET A 31 13.32 -5.87 6.98
CA MET A 31 14.73 -6.21 7.21
C MET A 31 15.39 -6.78 5.95
N CYS A 32 14.71 -7.68 5.24
CA CYS A 32 15.24 -8.29 4.03
C CYS A 32 15.42 -7.26 2.90
N PHE A 33 14.45 -6.37 2.68
CA PHE A 33 14.58 -5.30 1.70
C PHE A 33 15.71 -4.33 2.07
N SER A 34 15.83 -3.97 3.35
CA SER A 34 16.93 -3.14 3.85
C SER A 34 18.29 -3.78 3.57
N GLY A 35 18.46 -5.08 3.88
CA GLY A 35 19.70 -5.83 3.60
C GLY A 35 20.00 -6.00 2.11
N LEU A 36 18.99 -5.94 1.25
CA LEU A 36 19.14 -5.93 -0.20
C LEU A 36 19.34 -4.52 -0.79
N GLY A 37 19.32 -3.46 0.02
CA GLY A 37 19.38 -2.08 -0.47
C GLY A 37 18.16 -1.71 -1.34
N VAL A 38 17.00 -2.32 -1.09
CA VAL A 38 15.73 -1.94 -1.70
C VAL A 38 15.04 -0.94 -0.78
N PRO A 39 14.78 0.30 -1.21
CA PRO A 39 14.18 1.31 -0.36
C PRO A 39 12.72 0.97 -0.06
N VAL A 40 12.32 1.15 1.20
CA VAL A 40 10.91 1.09 1.63
C VAL A 40 10.40 2.52 1.74
N THR A 41 9.39 2.86 0.94
CA THR A 41 8.77 4.20 0.95
C THR A 41 7.44 4.15 1.68
N HIS A 42 7.30 4.96 2.70
CA HIS A 42 6.02 5.15 3.39
C HIS A 42 5.08 6.01 2.53
N SER A 43 3.79 5.67 2.52
CA SER A 43 2.75 6.50 1.93
C SER A 43 1.61 6.68 2.93
N PRO A 44 1.18 7.93 3.20
CA PRO A 44 0.09 8.22 4.15
C PRO A 44 -1.28 7.71 3.67
N LEU A 45 -1.38 7.25 2.42
CA LEU A 45 -2.61 6.75 1.81
C LEU A 45 -2.94 5.29 2.22
N PHE A 46 -1.98 4.59 2.84
CA PHE A 46 -2.19 3.25 3.37
C PHE A 46 -2.54 3.32 4.86
N HIS A 47 -3.77 2.94 5.20
CA HIS A 47 -4.29 3.03 6.55
C HIS A 47 -4.26 1.66 7.25
N GLN A 48 -3.75 1.63 8.49
CA GLN A 48 -3.66 0.40 9.29
C GLN A 48 -4.97 0.05 10.03
N ALA A 49 -5.87 1.01 10.22
CA ALA A 49 -7.12 0.82 10.96
C ALA A 49 -8.36 0.85 10.04
N ARG A 50 -9.56 0.86 10.63
CA ARG A 50 -10.82 1.04 9.86
C ARG A 50 -10.99 2.51 9.50
N PRO A 51 -11.78 2.85 8.46
CA PRO A 51 -12.08 4.26 8.15
C PRO A 51 -12.62 5.03 9.35
N VAL A 52 -13.52 4.43 10.14
CA VAL A 52 -14.14 5.04 11.33
C VAL A 52 -13.18 5.31 12.49
N ASP A 53 -11.97 4.75 12.44
CA ASP A 53 -10.92 4.99 13.45
C ASP A 53 -10.11 6.27 13.12
N TYR A 54 -10.37 6.92 11.99
CA TYR A 54 -9.73 8.17 11.57
C TYR A 54 -10.72 9.35 11.58
N PRO A 55 -10.27 10.59 11.83
CA PRO A 55 -11.08 11.77 11.63
C PRO A 55 -11.56 11.90 10.19
N GLU A 56 -12.81 12.31 9.98
CA GLU A 56 -13.37 12.46 8.63
C GLU A 56 -12.60 13.49 7.79
N ASP A 57 -12.26 14.62 8.40
CA ASP A 57 -11.42 15.64 7.76
C ASP A 57 -10.06 15.09 7.33
N TYR A 58 -9.48 14.15 8.06
CA TYR A 58 -8.20 13.56 7.65
C TYR A 58 -8.36 12.74 6.36
N LEU A 59 -9.45 11.98 6.25
CA LEU A 59 -9.72 11.14 5.08
C LEU A 59 -10.24 11.92 3.86
N SER A 60 -10.82 13.10 4.05
CA SER A 60 -11.37 13.90 2.95
C SER A 60 -10.30 14.59 2.08
N HIS A 61 -9.09 14.80 2.62
CA HIS A 61 -8.01 15.48 1.90
C HIS A 61 -7.34 14.64 0.81
N GLN A 62 -7.40 13.30 0.90
CA GLN A 62 -6.67 12.39 0.00
C GLN A 62 -7.46 11.12 -0.26
N VAL A 63 -7.43 10.62 -1.50
CA VAL A 63 -8.06 9.33 -1.83
C VAL A 63 -7.24 8.20 -1.19
N PRO A 64 -7.80 7.43 -0.24
CA PRO A 64 -7.07 6.35 0.41
C PRO A 64 -6.80 5.20 -0.57
N ILE A 65 -5.67 4.51 -0.39
CA ILE A 65 -5.35 3.31 -1.18
C ILE A 65 -5.87 2.04 -0.50
N SER A 66 -5.85 1.98 0.83
CA SER A 66 -6.33 0.80 1.58
C SER A 66 -6.65 1.11 3.03
N PHE A 67 -7.53 0.28 3.61
CA PHE A 67 -7.75 0.13 5.05
C PHE A 67 -7.48 -1.32 5.44
N HIS A 68 -6.77 -1.55 6.55
CA HIS A 68 -6.27 -2.90 6.87
C HIS A 68 -7.15 -3.66 7.87
N LYS A 69 -7.90 -2.97 8.73
CA LYS A 69 -8.75 -3.60 9.75
C LYS A 69 -10.19 -3.73 9.27
N HIS A 70 -10.76 -4.92 9.39
CA HIS A 70 -12.12 -5.25 8.93
C HIS A 70 -13.03 -5.78 10.06
N TRP A 71 -12.64 -5.59 11.32
CA TRP A 71 -13.39 -6.07 12.47
C TRP A 71 -14.66 -5.24 12.73
N ASN A 72 -15.81 -5.92 12.84
CA ASN A 72 -17.10 -5.31 13.16
C ASN A 72 -17.51 -4.20 12.17
N ILE A 73 -17.22 -4.41 10.89
CA ILE A 73 -17.57 -3.52 9.77
C ILE A 73 -17.80 -4.37 8.51
N ASP A 74 -18.61 -3.88 7.59
CA ASP A 74 -18.80 -4.51 6.27
C ASP A 74 -17.66 -4.07 5.31
N PRO A 75 -16.74 -4.98 4.94
CA PRO A 75 -15.62 -4.66 4.06
C PRO A 75 -16.06 -4.29 2.64
N VAL A 76 -17.18 -4.83 2.15
CA VAL A 76 -17.70 -4.52 0.82
C VAL A 76 -18.25 -3.10 0.81
N LYS A 77 -19.00 -2.72 1.84
CA LYS A 77 -19.48 -1.34 2.00
C LYS A 77 -18.31 -0.35 2.09
N VAL A 78 -17.24 -0.68 2.83
CA VAL A 78 -16.02 0.14 2.90
C VAL A 78 -15.39 0.30 1.53
N TYR A 79 -15.19 -0.79 0.79
CA TYR A 79 -14.63 -0.73 -0.57
C TYR A 79 -15.47 0.16 -1.48
N VAL A 80 -16.78 -0.05 -1.54
CA VAL A 80 -17.67 0.75 -2.41
C VAL A 80 -17.67 2.23 -2.05
N THR A 81 -17.56 2.56 -0.76
CA THR A 81 -17.61 3.94 -0.27
C THR A 81 -16.29 4.68 -0.48
N TRP A 82 -15.15 4.01 -0.24
CA TRP A 82 -13.85 4.68 -0.14
C TRP A 82 -12.87 4.39 -1.27
N LEU A 83 -13.02 3.25 -1.96
CA LEU A 83 -11.98 2.71 -2.86
C LEU A 83 -12.49 2.40 -4.27
N ALA A 84 -13.80 2.19 -4.44
CA ALA A 84 -14.37 1.89 -5.75
C ALA A 84 -14.25 3.11 -6.69
N PRO A 85 -13.87 2.91 -7.96
CA PRO A 85 -13.75 3.99 -8.91
C PRO A 85 -15.11 4.66 -9.13
N SER A 86 -15.16 5.98 -9.02
CA SER A 86 -16.35 6.76 -9.35
C SER A 86 -16.55 6.84 -10.86
N GLU A 87 -17.75 7.19 -11.32
CA GLU A 87 -18.00 7.47 -12.75
C GLU A 87 -17.17 8.67 -13.26
N GLU A 88 -16.78 9.58 -12.37
CA GLU A 88 -15.92 10.73 -12.63
C GLU A 88 -14.45 10.32 -12.83
N ASP A 89 -13.98 9.25 -12.16
CA ASP A 89 -12.63 8.70 -12.36
C ASP A 89 -12.48 7.99 -13.70
N LYS A 90 -13.55 7.37 -14.20
CA LYS A 90 -13.59 6.68 -15.51
C LYS A 90 -13.52 7.63 -16.69
N SER A 91 -13.89 8.90 -16.48
CA SER A 91 -13.94 9.94 -17.52
C SER A 91 -12.67 10.80 -17.57
N ARG A 92 -11.69 10.59 -16.67
CA ARG A 92 -10.37 11.22 -16.74
C ARG A 92 -9.54 10.53 -17.84
N PRO A 93 -9.09 11.25 -18.89
CA PRO A 93 -8.15 10.68 -19.86
C PRO A 93 -6.87 10.30 -19.12
N GLN A 94 -6.39 9.07 -19.31
CA GLN A 94 -5.06 8.66 -18.87
C GLN A 94 -4.04 9.59 -19.53
N THR A 95 -3.53 10.56 -18.78
CA THR A 95 -2.45 11.41 -19.25
C THR A 95 -1.17 10.56 -19.22
N GLN A 96 -0.90 9.85 -20.32
CA GLN A 96 0.47 9.50 -20.66
C GLN A 96 1.24 10.82 -20.84
N LYS A 97 2.06 11.21 -19.86
CA LYS A 97 3.18 12.13 -20.10
C LYS A 97 4.31 11.75 -19.16
N GLY A 98 5.37 11.21 -19.77
CA GLY A 98 6.62 10.92 -19.10
C GLY A 98 7.15 12.15 -18.38
N PHE A 99 7.59 11.96 -17.15
CA PHE A 99 8.50 12.90 -16.52
C PHE A 99 9.91 12.54 -16.96
N LYS A 100 10.51 13.49 -17.65
CA LYS A 100 11.88 13.51 -18.13
C LYS A 100 12.86 13.39 -16.97
N GLU A 101 14.04 12.87 -17.28
CA GLU A 101 15.29 13.16 -16.57
C GLU A 101 15.37 14.67 -16.27
N GLU A 102 15.56 15.04 -14.99
CA GLU A 102 16.23 16.28 -14.62
C GLU A 102 17.10 16.02 -13.37
N LEU A 103 18.41 16.22 -13.61
CA LEU A 103 19.59 16.38 -12.75
C LEU A 103 19.62 15.79 -11.33
#